data_AF-A0A7V6LEW5-F1
#
_entry.id   AF-A0A7V6LEW5-F1
#
_cell.length_a   1.000
_cell.length_b   1.000
_cell.length_c   1.000
_cell.angle_alpha   90.00
_cell.angle_beta   90.00
_cell.angle_gamma   90.00
#
_symmetry.space_group_name_H-M   'P 1'
#
loop_
_entity.id
_entity.type
_entity.pdbx_description
1 polymer ?
#
loop_
_entity_poly.entity_id
_entity_poly.type
_entity_poly.pdbx_seq_one_letter_code
_entity_poly.pdbx_strand_id
1 'polypeptide(L)'
;MSENKTTMDYKQEMAAFKPLEITDVPTFGSIRQSERAVYGYNRMLEQFANGNEDIAKIALEKIAGDFPLFVEAKHMYALSLAADSQFAKAEKLLRDLLLLDLTEAETNAIEAQLTSVHKDGRQQAAAKKRSSRENDRLIGVRAKLATASILQPAGGDRHVGMASEREVEAVMKQIERGETDDRIEVEDLRPAVRSKAGPIIFLVIMLAGVLAAAWMLFLRPVRLEQKNIERRVFWLEQQMTSRRDSADIAALQDAYEQFVRTLE
;
A
#
# COMPACT_ATOMS: atom_id res chain seq x y z
N MET A 1 -11.83 17.69 31.87
CA MET A 1 -12.07 18.11 30.49
C MET A 1 -11.72 16.94 29.59
N SER A 2 -12.73 16.17 29.16
CA SER A 2 -12.53 15.07 28.21
C SER A 2 -12.35 15.68 26.82
N GLU A 3 -11.17 15.50 26.21
CA GLU A 3 -11.02 15.63 24.76
C GLU A 3 -11.85 14.53 24.10
N ASN A 4 -13.11 14.83 23.79
CA ASN A 4 -13.91 14.00 22.90
C ASN A 4 -13.44 14.29 21.47
N LYS A 5 -12.32 13.67 21.10
CA LYS A 5 -11.79 13.71 19.75
C LYS A 5 -12.69 12.80 18.93
N THR A 6 -13.55 13.39 18.11
CA THR A 6 -14.36 12.69 17.09
C THR A 6 -13.43 12.06 16.06
N THR A 7 -12.77 10.97 16.45
CA THR A 7 -12.11 10.03 15.54
C THR A 7 -13.22 9.16 14.98
N MET A 8 -13.31 9.11 13.66
CA MET A 8 -14.30 8.30 12.97
C MET A 8 -14.09 6.83 13.34
N ASP A 9 -15.14 6.17 13.84
CA ASP A 9 -15.07 4.74 14.13
C ASP A 9 -15.29 3.95 12.84
N TYR A 10 -14.19 3.61 12.18
CA TYR A 10 -14.22 2.84 10.94
C TYR A 10 -14.87 1.46 11.10
N LYS A 11 -14.82 0.84 12.29
CA LYS A 11 -15.48 -0.44 12.53
C LYS A 11 -17.00 -0.27 12.58
N GLN A 12 -17.47 0.82 13.15
CA GLN A 12 -18.90 1.15 13.18
C GLN A 12 -19.45 1.46 11.78
N GLU A 13 -18.68 2.17 10.96
CA GLU A 13 -19.01 2.42 9.55
C GLU A 13 -19.06 1.13 8.73
N MET A 14 -18.16 0.18 8.98
CA MET A 14 -18.18 -1.13 8.35
C MET A 14 -19.41 -1.97 8.72
N ALA A 15 -20.00 -1.74 9.91
CA ALA A 15 -21.23 -2.42 10.33
C ALA A 15 -22.48 -1.91 9.58
N ALA A 16 -22.39 -0.77 8.88
CA ALA A 16 -23.49 -0.24 8.07
C ALA A 16 -23.64 -0.99 6.73
N PHE A 17 -22.63 -1.76 6.31
CA PHE A 17 -22.68 -2.55 5.09
C PHE A 17 -23.64 -3.72 5.24
N LYS A 18 -24.42 -3.96 4.18
CA LYS A 18 -25.46 -4.99 4.14
C LYS A 18 -25.12 -6.06 3.11
N PRO A 19 -25.64 -7.29 3.27
CA PRO A 19 -25.59 -8.28 2.22
C PRO A 19 -26.22 -7.73 0.94
N LEU A 20 -25.59 -8.02 -0.19
CA LEU A 20 -26.04 -7.58 -1.51
C LEU A 20 -26.66 -8.76 -2.27
N GLU A 21 -27.67 -8.48 -3.08
CA GLU A 21 -28.15 -9.41 -4.10
C GLU A 21 -27.52 -9.06 -5.46
N ILE A 22 -27.48 -10.03 -6.38
CA ILE A 22 -26.91 -9.84 -7.72
C ILE A 22 -27.62 -8.71 -8.51
N THR A 23 -28.87 -8.44 -8.17
CA THR A 23 -29.72 -7.42 -8.81
C THR A 23 -29.38 -6.01 -8.35
N ASP A 24 -28.77 -5.87 -7.17
CA ASP A 24 -28.47 -4.57 -6.57
C ASP A 24 -27.15 -3.97 -7.06
N VAL A 25 -26.29 -4.79 -7.69
CA VAL A 25 -24.94 -4.38 -8.07
C VAL A 25 -24.83 -4.23 -9.59
N PRO A 26 -24.23 -3.13 -10.10
CA PRO A 26 -23.98 -2.99 -11.53
C PRO A 26 -23.16 -4.16 -12.08
N THR A 27 -23.37 -4.53 -13.34
CA THR A 27 -22.66 -5.67 -13.93
C THR A 27 -21.19 -5.33 -14.14
N PHE A 28 -20.31 -5.94 -13.34
CA PHE A 28 -18.85 -5.76 -13.39
C PHE A 28 -18.08 -6.94 -14.01
N GLY A 29 -18.78 -7.92 -14.58
CA GLY A 29 -18.20 -9.11 -15.19
C GLY A 29 -19.25 -10.03 -15.83
N SER A 30 -18.86 -11.27 -16.14
CA SER A 30 -19.87 -12.27 -16.52
C SER A 30 -20.80 -12.57 -15.33
N ILE A 31 -22.06 -12.94 -15.60
CA ILE A 31 -23.07 -13.21 -14.55
C ILE A 31 -22.53 -14.14 -13.46
N ARG A 32 -21.88 -15.25 -13.86
CA ARG A 32 -21.28 -16.21 -12.92
C ARG A 32 -20.14 -15.64 -12.07
N GLN A 33 -19.36 -14.72 -12.64
CA GLN A 33 -18.28 -14.06 -11.91
C GLN A 33 -18.83 -13.04 -10.90
N SER A 34 -19.85 -12.28 -11.31
CA SER A 34 -20.56 -11.36 -10.43
C SER A 34 -21.23 -12.09 -9.27
N GLU A 35 -21.92 -13.20 -9.54
CA GLU A 35 -22.52 -14.06 -8.50
C GLU A 35 -21.49 -14.57 -7.51
N ARG A 36 -20.33 -15.03 -8.02
CA ARG A 36 -19.24 -15.50 -7.17
C ARG A 36 -18.66 -14.38 -6.30
N ALA A 37 -18.54 -13.17 -6.85
CA ALA A 37 -18.03 -12.01 -6.12
C ALA A 37 -19.01 -11.57 -5.01
N VAL A 38 -20.31 -11.49 -5.33
CA VAL A 38 -21.37 -11.15 -4.37
C VAL A 38 -21.46 -12.20 -3.25
N TYR A 39 -21.43 -13.49 -3.60
CA TYR A 39 -21.40 -14.56 -2.60
C TYR A 39 -20.14 -14.48 -1.71
N GLY A 40 -18.99 -14.22 -2.32
CA GLY A 40 -17.73 -14.00 -1.61
C GLY A 40 -17.81 -12.83 -0.63
N TYR A 41 -18.39 -11.71 -1.07
CA TYR A 41 -18.59 -10.51 -0.27
C TYR A 41 -19.53 -10.75 0.92
N ASN A 42 -20.69 -11.36 0.69
CA ASN A 42 -21.65 -11.69 1.75
C ASN A 42 -21.03 -12.62 2.80
N ARG A 43 -20.24 -13.60 2.36
CA ARG A 43 -19.48 -14.46 3.28
C ARG A 43 -18.47 -13.66 4.10
N MET A 44 -17.84 -12.62 3.55
CA MET A 44 -16.91 -11.78 4.32
C MET A 44 -17.63 -10.96 5.38
N LEU A 45 -18.83 -10.42 5.08
CA LEU A 45 -19.65 -9.74 6.08
C LEU A 45 -19.93 -10.64 7.29
N GLU A 46 -20.25 -11.92 7.05
CA GLU A 46 -20.42 -12.91 8.14
C GLU A 46 -19.11 -13.15 8.90
N GLN A 47 -17.97 -13.22 8.21
CA GLN A 47 -16.67 -13.41 8.89
C GLN A 47 -16.30 -12.20 9.76
N PHE A 48 -16.58 -10.98 9.32
CA PHE A 48 -16.42 -9.77 10.15
C PHE A 48 -17.33 -9.80 11.38
N ALA A 49 -18.59 -10.21 11.22
CA ALA A 49 -19.52 -10.35 12.35
C ALA A 49 -19.08 -11.42 13.37
N ASN A 50 -18.43 -12.48 12.90
CA ASN A 50 -17.92 -13.57 13.74
C ASN A 50 -16.54 -13.29 14.35
N GLY A 51 -15.96 -12.10 14.15
CA GLY A 51 -14.65 -11.74 14.69
C GLY A 51 -13.46 -12.32 13.93
N ASN A 52 -13.67 -12.92 12.74
CA ASN A 52 -12.61 -13.44 11.87
C ASN A 52 -12.11 -12.36 10.89
N GLU A 53 -11.79 -11.17 11.41
CA GLU A 53 -11.48 -9.96 10.61
C GLU A 53 -10.30 -10.17 9.65
N ASP A 54 -9.23 -10.85 10.08
CA ASP A 54 -8.03 -11.08 9.26
C ASP A 54 -8.33 -11.94 8.02
N ILE A 55 -9.09 -13.01 8.20
CA ILE A 55 -9.48 -13.91 7.10
C ILE A 55 -10.43 -13.16 6.16
N ALA A 56 -11.37 -12.41 6.73
CA ALA A 56 -12.32 -11.61 5.98
C ALA A 56 -11.60 -10.60 5.09
N LYS A 57 -10.59 -9.91 5.65
CA LYS A 57 -9.79 -8.91 4.95
C LYS A 57 -8.97 -9.49 3.81
N ILE A 58 -8.33 -10.64 3.99
CA ILE A 58 -7.55 -11.29 2.91
C ILE A 58 -8.44 -11.63 1.72
N ALA A 59 -9.62 -12.19 2.00
CA ALA A 59 -10.56 -12.52 0.94
C ALA A 59 -11.20 -11.27 0.30
N LEU A 60 -11.44 -10.22 1.09
CA LEU A 60 -11.92 -8.93 0.58
C LEU A 60 -10.88 -8.22 -0.30
N GLU A 61 -9.60 -8.27 0.08
CA GLU A 61 -8.48 -7.77 -0.75
C GLU A 61 -8.46 -8.49 -2.11
N LYS A 62 -8.64 -9.81 -2.09
CA LYS A 62 -8.69 -10.61 -3.32
C LYS A 62 -9.88 -10.22 -4.19
N ILE A 63 -11.08 -10.07 -3.62
CA ILE A 63 -12.28 -9.67 -4.37
C ILE A 63 -12.10 -8.26 -4.95
N ALA A 64 -11.59 -7.31 -4.17
CA ALA A 64 -11.35 -5.94 -4.63
C ALA A 64 -10.26 -5.87 -5.73
N GLY A 65 -9.31 -6.80 -5.73
CA GLY A 65 -8.29 -6.94 -6.77
C GLY A 65 -8.81 -7.62 -8.04
N ASP A 66 -9.56 -8.71 -7.90
CA ASP A 66 -10.13 -9.48 -9.01
C ASP A 66 -11.27 -8.70 -9.71
N PHE A 67 -12.01 -7.86 -8.96
CA PHE A 67 -13.18 -7.10 -9.43
C PHE A 67 -13.05 -5.61 -9.08
N PRO A 68 -12.26 -4.83 -9.84
CA PRO A 68 -11.97 -3.43 -9.52
C PRO A 68 -13.18 -2.48 -9.65
N LEU A 69 -14.22 -2.90 -10.37
CA LEU A 69 -15.49 -2.18 -10.55
C LEU A 69 -16.50 -2.47 -9.44
N PHE A 70 -16.22 -3.43 -8.55
CA PHE A 70 -17.10 -3.75 -7.43
C PHE A 70 -16.90 -2.74 -6.30
N VAL A 71 -17.72 -1.68 -6.31
CA VAL A 71 -17.61 -0.49 -5.46
C VAL A 71 -17.66 -0.87 -3.98
N GLU A 72 -18.67 -1.64 -3.56
CA GLU A 72 -18.96 -1.95 -2.16
C GLU A 72 -17.85 -2.79 -1.51
N ALA A 73 -17.35 -3.80 -2.23
CA ALA A 73 -16.24 -4.61 -1.74
C ALA A 73 -14.96 -3.79 -1.56
N LYS A 74 -14.64 -2.94 -2.54
CA LYS A 74 -13.46 -2.06 -2.48
C LYS A 74 -13.60 -0.97 -1.42
N HIS A 75 -14.80 -0.45 -1.22
CA HIS A 75 -15.13 0.53 -0.18
C HIS A 75 -14.98 -0.06 1.21
N MET A 76 -15.57 -1.23 1.45
CA MET A 76 -15.41 -1.96 2.70
C MET A 76 -13.93 -2.31 2.96
N TYR A 77 -13.16 -2.67 1.92
CA TYR A 77 -11.74 -2.95 2.04
C TYR A 77 -10.95 -1.70 2.46
N ALA A 78 -11.23 -0.55 1.86
CA ALA A 78 -10.58 0.70 2.21
C ALA A 78 -10.82 1.08 3.69
N LEU A 79 -12.05 0.88 4.19
CA LEU A 79 -12.39 1.12 5.60
C LEU A 79 -11.68 0.13 6.54
N SER A 80 -11.58 -1.14 6.17
CA SER A 80 -10.83 -2.13 6.96
C SER A 80 -9.34 -1.76 7.08
N LEU A 81 -8.75 -1.19 6.02
CA LEU A 81 -7.37 -0.69 6.07
C LEU A 81 -7.23 0.57 6.92
N ALA A 82 -8.23 1.43 6.94
CA ALA A 82 -8.26 2.60 7.82
C ALA A 82 -8.34 2.17 9.29
N ALA A 83 -9.15 1.16 9.62
CA ALA A 83 -9.22 0.57 10.96
C ALA A 83 -7.86 0.04 11.44
N ASP A 84 -7.09 -0.59 10.55
CA ASP A 84 -5.72 -1.09 10.85
C ASP A 84 -4.64 0.00 10.82
N SER A 85 -5.03 1.28 10.83
CA SER A 85 -4.12 2.42 10.74
C SER A 85 -3.24 2.44 9.49
N GLN A 86 -3.63 1.74 8.41
CA GLN A 86 -2.96 1.77 7.11
C GLN A 86 -3.53 2.90 6.22
N PHE A 87 -3.56 4.11 6.77
CA PHE A 87 -4.25 5.28 6.19
C PHE A 87 -3.79 5.61 4.76
N ALA A 88 -2.50 5.45 4.44
CA ALA A 88 -1.98 5.76 3.10
C ALA A 88 -2.55 4.83 2.01
N LYS A 89 -2.77 3.55 2.33
CA LYS A 89 -3.38 2.59 1.39
C LYS A 89 -4.88 2.82 1.29
N ALA A 90 -5.55 3.05 2.42
CA ALA A 90 -6.97 3.37 2.48
C ALA A 90 -7.29 4.63 1.64
N GLU A 91 -6.51 5.70 1.82
CA GLU A 91 -6.67 6.96 1.07
C GLU A 91 -6.55 6.75 -0.45
N LYS A 92 -5.63 5.90 -0.89
CA LYS A 92 -5.48 5.56 -2.30
C LYS A 92 -6.71 4.83 -2.83
N LEU A 93 -7.20 3.82 -2.12
CA LEU A 93 -8.37 3.05 -2.54
C LEU A 93 -9.65 3.90 -2.56
N LEU A 94 -9.84 4.79 -1.58
CA LEU A 94 -10.95 5.75 -1.56
C LEU A 94 -10.88 6.73 -2.75
N ARG A 95 -9.69 7.23 -3.09
CA ARG A 95 -9.53 8.02 -4.33
C ARG A 95 -9.85 7.23 -5.58
N ASP A 96 -9.42 5.97 -5.64
CA ASP A 96 -9.69 5.11 -6.78
C ASP A 96 -11.19 4.73 -6.86
N LEU A 97 -11.97 4.87 -5.78
CA LEU A 97 -13.43 4.71 -5.79
C LEU A 97 -14.13 5.93 -6.37
N LEU A 98 -13.68 7.14 -6.05
CA LEU A 98 -14.22 8.39 -6.61
C LEU A 98 -14.03 8.54 -8.13
N LEU A 99 -13.27 7.63 -8.76
CA LEU A 99 -13.13 7.55 -10.22
C LEU A 99 -14.20 6.68 -10.90
N LEU A 100 -15.00 5.95 -10.12
CA LEU A 100 -16.07 5.11 -10.62
C LEU A 100 -17.38 5.91 -10.70
N ASP A 101 -18.38 5.36 -11.38
CA ASP A 101 -19.71 5.97 -11.49
C ASP A 101 -20.48 5.71 -10.19
N LEU A 102 -20.54 6.72 -9.32
CA LEU A 102 -21.18 6.67 -8.01
C LEU A 102 -22.34 7.66 -7.94
N THR A 103 -23.32 7.37 -7.10
CA THR A 103 -24.36 8.34 -6.77
C THR A 103 -23.78 9.54 -6.02
N GLU A 104 -24.47 10.68 -6.06
CA GLU A 104 -24.05 11.89 -5.32
C GLU A 104 -23.95 11.62 -3.81
N ALA A 105 -24.86 10.80 -3.26
CA ALA A 105 -24.86 10.42 -1.86
C ALA A 105 -23.62 9.59 -1.48
N GLU A 106 -23.25 8.59 -2.30
CA GLU A 106 -22.07 7.75 -2.06
C GLU A 106 -20.78 8.54 -2.22
N THR A 107 -20.71 9.42 -3.22
CA THR A 107 -19.58 10.32 -3.46
C THR A 107 -19.33 11.20 -2.24
N ASN A 108 -20.38 11.86 -1.73
CA ASN A 108 -20.29 12.70 -0.53
C ASN A 108 -19.84 11.91 0.72
N ALA A 109 -20.34 10.68 0.90
CA ALA A 109 -19.95 9.82 2.00
C ALA A 109 -18.46 9.41 1.92
N ILE A 110 -18.00 9.02 0.74
CA ILE A 110 -16.60 8.62 0.50
C ILE A 110 -15.65 9.82 0.65
N GLU A 111 -16.04 11.01 0.21
CA GLU A 111 -15.25 12.23 0.42
C GLU A 111 -15.11 12.59 1.90
N ALA A 112 -16.21 12.49 2.67
CA ALA A 112 -16.18 12.69 4.12
C ALA A 112 -15.26 11.67 4.82
N GLN A 113 -15.30 10.41 4.38
CA GLN A 113 -14.40 9.37 4.87
C GLN A 113 -12.94 9.64 4.47
N LEU A 114 -12.70 10.08 3.23
CA LEU A 114 -11.36 10.41 2.72
C LEU A 114 -10.72 11.54 3.54
N THR A 115 -11.47 12.60 3.85
CA THR A 115 -10.96 13.71 4.66
C THR A 115 -10.62 13.24 6.09
N SER A 116 -11.43 12.36 6.66
CA SER A 116 -11.20 11.76 7.98
C SER A 116 -9.95 10.87 7.98
N VAL A 117 -9.82 9.95 7.03
CA VAL A 117 -8.64 9.09 6.83
C VAL A 117 -7.38 9.92 6.65
N HIS A 118 -7.44 10.98 5.84
CA HIS A 118 -6.31 11.85 5.60
C HIS A 118 -5.87 12.61 6.86
N LYS A 119 -6.83 13.09 7.64
CA LYS A 119 -6.57 13.79 8.92
C LYS A 119 -5.92 12.84 9.93
N ASP A 120 -6.42 11.62 10.06
CA ASP A 120 -5.91 10.64 11.01
C ASP A 120 -4.52 10.13 10.61
N GLY A 121 -4.29 9.90 9.31
CA GLY A 121 -2.95 9.61 8.78
C GLY A 121 -1.92 10.71 9.06
N ARG A 122 -2.31 11.99 8.91
CA ARG A 122 -1.43 13.12 9.25
C ARG A 122 -1.13 13.19 10.75
N GLN A 123 -2.11 12.95 11.60
CA GLN A 123 -1.93 12.95 13.05
C GLN A 123 -0.99 11.82 13.50
N GLN A 124 -1.15 10.62 12.95
CA GLN A 124 -0.27 9.49 13.23
C GLN A 124 1.16 9.78 12.79
N ALA A 125 1.35 10.33 11.58
CA ALA A 125 2.66 10.72 11.08
C ALA A 125 3.31 11.83 11.95
N ALA A 126 2.52 12.80 12.40
CA ALA A 126 2.99 13.86 13.29
C ALA A 126 3.37 13.31 14.68
N ALA A 127 2.58 12.39 15.24
CA ALA A 127 2.87 11.72 16.51
C ALA A 127 4.18 10.92 16.43
N LYS A 128 4.38 10.15 15.35
CA LYS A 128 5.62 9.39 15.11
C LYS A 128 6.85 10.29 14.97
N LYS A 129 6.70 11.46 14.32
CA LYS A 129 7.78 12.46 14.23
C LYS A 129 8.11 13.08 15.59
N ARG A 130 7.09 13.35 16.42
CA ARG A 130 7.28 13.88 17.78
C ARG A 130 8.02 12.89 18.67
N SER A 131 7.59 11.62 18.68
CA SER A 131 8.26 10.58 19.48
C SER A 131 9.70 10.32 19.02
N SER A 132 9.96 10.34 17.72
CA SER A 132 11.33 10.22 17.18
C SER A 132 12.23 11.37 17.68
N ARG A 133 11.76 12.62 17.59
CA ARG A 133 12.52 13.79 18.07
C ARG A 133 12.76 13.78 19.58
N GLU A 134 11.79 13.29 20.34
CA GLU A 134 11.94 13.11 21.78
C GLU A 134 13.00 12.05 22.09
N ASN A 135 12.98 10.92 21.39
CA ASN A 135 13.99 9.88 21.54
C ASN A 135 15.39 10.40 21.18
N ASP A 136 15.54 11.14 20.07
CA ASP A 136 16.82 11.75 19.68
C ASP A 136 17.35 12.72 20.75
N ARG A 137 16.47 13.51 21.37
CA ARG A 137 16.83 14.39 22.50
C ARG A 137 17.30 13.58 23.71
N LEU A 138 16.61 12.50 24.05
CA LEU A 138 16.97 11.63 25.18
C LEU A 138 18.31 10.92 24.94
N ILE A 139 18.60 10.50 23.71
CA ILE A 139 19.91 9.95 23.32
C ILE A 139 21.02 11.00 23.52
N GLY A 140 20.79 12.24 23.07
CA GLY A 140 21.74 13.33 23.26
C GLY A 140 21.98 13.67 24.74
N VAL A 141 20.95 13.62 25.58
CA VAL A 141 21.07 13.79 27.04
C VAL A 141 21.82 12.63 27.68
N ARG A 142 21.54 11.39 27.29
CA ARG A 142 22.25 10.19 27.79
C ARG A 142 23.73 10.22 27.39
N ALA A 143 24.05 10.63 26.16
CA ALA A 143 25.43 10.78 25.71
C ALA A 143 26.18 11.82 26.56
N LYS A 144 25.58 13.00 26.80
CA LYS A 144 26.16 14.02 27.68
C LYS A 144 26.32 13.54 29.13
N LEU A 145 25.37 12.76 29.64
CA LEU A 145 25.46 12.18 30.99
C LEU A 145 26.53 11.09 31.08
N ALA A 146 26.71 10.28 30.05
CA ALA A 146 27.79 9.30 29.96
C ALA A 146 29.17 9.97 29.92
N THR A 147 29.31 11.07 29.17
CA THR A 147 30.54 11.89 29.19
C THR A 147 30.75 12.58 30.53
N ALA A 148 29.68 12.97 31.23
CA ALA A 148 29.74 13.54 32.58
C ALA A 148 29.98 12.49 33.68
N SER A 149 29.72 11.19 33.42
CA SER A 149 29.98 10.08 34.35
C SER A 149 31.47 9.71 34.48
N ILE A 150 32.36 10.46 33.80
CA ILE A 150 33.81 10.46 34.06
C ILE A 150 34.14 11.03 35.46
N LEU A 151 33.15 11.56 36.19
CA LEU A 151 33.26 11.74 37.64
C LEU A 151 32.82 10.47 38.37
N GLN A 152 33.84 9.66 38.64
CA GLN A 152 33.86 8.48 39.50
C GLN A 152 33.14 8.75 40.84
N PRO A 153 32.19 7.91 41.28
CA PRO A 153 31.77 7.91 42.68
C PRO A 153 32.96 7.42 43.51
N ALA A 154 33.53 8.32 44.31
CA ALA A 154 34.48 7.95 45.35
C ALA A 154 33.75 7.09 46.40
N GLY A 155 34.01 5.79 46.39
CA GLY A 155 33.50 4.87 47.41
C GLY A 155 32.97 3.57 46.80
N GLY A 156 33.85 2.62 46.56
CA GLY A 156 33.44 1.29 46.10
C GLY A 156 34.64 0.43 45.78
N ASP A 157 35.30 -0.04 46.83
CA ASP A 157 36.36 -1.04 46.84
C ASP A 157 36.03 -2.20 45.87
N ARG A 158 36.75 -2.27 44.74
CA ARG A 158 36.81 -3.44 43.88
C ARG A 158 38.26 -3.65 43.52
N HIS A 159 38.82 -4.72 44.08
CA HIS A 159 40.14 -5.23 43.79
C HIS A 159 40.36 -5.33 42.27
N VAL A 160 41.18 -4.44 41.73
CA VAL A 160 41.84 -4.64 40.44
C VAL A 160 43.07 -5.47 40.74
N GLY A 161 43.04 -6.75 40.37
CA GLY A 161 44.19 -7.63 40.49
C GLY A 161 45.35 -7.09 39.66
N MET A 162 46.45 -6.74 40.31
CA MET A 162 47.70 -6.47 39.62
C MET A 162 48.15 -7.77 38.92
N ALA A 163 48.49 -7.67 37.63
CA ALA A 163 49.08 -8.78 36.87
C ALA A 163 50.32 -9.30 37.60
N SER A 164 50.44 -10.62 37.74
CA SER A 164 51.54 -11.19 38.54
C SER A 164 52.88 -10.97 37.83
N GLU A 165 53.98 -10.91 38.58
CA GLU A 165 55.33 -10.69 38.02
C GLU A 165 55.69 -11.66 36.88
N ARG A 166 55.07 -12.85 36.85
CA ARG A 166 55.23 -13.84 35.77
C ARG A 166 54.58 -13.42 34.46
N GLU A 167 53.48 -12.68 34.52
CA GLU A 167 52.79 -12.12 33.34
C GLU A 167 53.57 -10.92 32.79
N VAL A 168 54.17 -10.11 33.67
CA VAL A 168 55.04 -8.99 33.27
C VAL A 168 56.31 -9.50 32.59
N GLU A 169 56.92 -10.56 33.12
CA GLU A 169 58.12 -11.17 32.53
C GLU A 169 57.81 -11.86 31.20
N ALA A 170 56.63 -12.48 31.06
CA ALA A 170 56.18 -13.06 29.79
C ALA A 170 56.00 -11.98 28.71
N VAL A 171 55.40 -10.84 29.06
CA VAL A 171 55.21 -9.70 28.16
C VAL A 171 56.55 -9.06 27.78
N MET A 172 57.48 -8.88 28.73
CA MET A 172 58.82 -8.35 28.43
C MET A 172 59.62 -9.27 27.52
N LYS A 173 59.54 -10.59 27.73
CA LYS A 173 60.19 -11.58 26.87
C LYS A 173 59.56 -11.68 25.47
N GLN A 174 58.33 -11.21 25.32
CA GLN A 174 57.60 -11.11 24.05
C GLN A 174 58.01 -9.85 23.28
N ILE A 175 58.26 -8.74 23.99
CA ILE A 175 58.80 -7.49 23.44
C ILE A 175 60.25 -7.67 22.97
N GLU A 176 61.11 -8.35 23.74
CA GLU A 176 62.51 -8.63 23.34
C GLU A 176 62.62 -9.53 22.11
N ARG A 177 61.60 -10.36 21.83
CA ARG A 177 61.58 -11.25 20.67
C ARG A 177 61.17 -10.55 19.37
N GLY A 178 60.85 -9.25 19.43
CA GLY A 178 60.47 -8.46 18.26
C GLY A 178 59.16 -8.93 17.61
N GLU A 179 58.33 -9.66 18.34
CA GLU A 179 57.03 -10.14 17.87
C GLU A 179 55.95 -9.20 18.41
N THR A 180 55.96 -7.96 17.90
CA THR A 180 54.80 -7.08 18.02
C THR A 180 53.71 -7.64 17.12
N ASP A 181 52.70 -8.26 17.73
CA ASP A 181 51.41 -8.46 17.08
C ASP A 181 50.78 -7.08 16.90
N ASP A 182 51.24 -6.35 15.89
CA ASP A 182 50.59 -5.17 15.36
C ASP A 182 49.32 -5.61 14.63
N ARG A 183 48.34 -6.07 15.39
CA ARG A 183 46.95 -6.20 14.99
C ARG A 183 46.03 -5.64 16.06
N ILE A 184 46.24 -4.37 16.36
CA ILE A 184 45.07 -3.48 16.51
C ILE A 184 44.51 -3.32 15.09
N GLU A 185 43.63 -4.23 14.68
CA GLU A 185 42.71 -3.93 13.57
C GLU A 185 41.79 -2.82 14.08
N VAL A 186 42.23 -1.59 13.84
CA VAL A 186 41.34 -0.47 13.58
C VAL A 186 40.34 -0.96 12.54
N GLU A 187 39.06 -0.97 12.90
CA GLU A 187 37.93 -1.18 12.00
C GLU A 187 37.88 -0.03 10.98
N ASP A 188 38.87 -0.01 10.09
CA ASP A 188 38.92 0.88 8.94
C ASP A 188 37.91 0.38 7.92
N LEU A 189 37.15 1.34 7.39
CA LEU A 189 36.19 1.15 6.32
C LEU A 189 36.81 0.32 5.19
N ARG A 190 36.35 -0.94 5.12
CA ARG A 190 36.67 -1.95 4.11
C ARG A 190 36.84 -1.33 2.71
N PRO A 191 38.03 -1.38 2.09
CA PRO A 191 38.12 -1.36 0.65
C PRO A 191 37.67 -2.73 0.14
N ALA A 192 36.76 -2.72 -0.84
CA ALA A 192 36.16 -3.90 -1.42
C ALA A 192 37.22 -4.94 -1.84
N VAL A 193 37.28 -6.04 -1.08
CA VAL A 193 37.93 -7.27 -1.53
C VAL A 193 37.20 -7.70 -2.79
N ARG A 194 37.89 -7.59 -3.91
CA ARG A 194 37.45 -7.98 -5.25
C ARG A 194 37.26 -9.50 -5.29
N SER A 195 36.17 -9.98 -4.72
CA SER A 195 35.68 -11.33 -4.93
C SER A 195 35.25 -11.42 -6.39
N LYS A 196 35.63 -12.52 -7.06
CA LYS A 196 35.20 -12.80 -8.44
C LYS A 196 33.66 -12.93 -8.58
N ALA A 197 32.93 -12.91 -7.46
CA ALA A 197 31.47 -12.89 -7.37
C ALA A 197 30.85 -11.47 -7.44
N GLY A 198 31.59 -10.42 -7.10
CA GLY A 198 31.15 -9.01 -7.21
C GLY A 198 30.66 -8.60 -8.61
N PRO A 199 31.38 -8.92 -9.70
CA PRO A 199 30.89 -8.57 -11.04
C PRO A 199 29.63 -9.35 -11.43
N ILE A 200 29.42 -10.57 -10.93
CA ILE A 200 28.22 -11.38 -11.23
C ILE A 200 26.99 -10.77 -10.56
N ILE A 201 27.10 -10.37 -9.28
CA ILE A 201 26.00 -9.72 -8.55
C ILE A 201 25.64 -8.39 -9.21
N PHE A 202 26.65 -7.61 -9.63
CA PHE A 202 26.41 -6.36 -10.34
C PHE A 202 25.71 -6.58 -11.69
N LEU A 203 26.07 -7.64 -12.43
CA LEU A 203 25.43 -8.01 -13.70
C LEU A 203 23.97 -8.44 -13.49
N VAL A 204 23.67 -9.20 -12.42
CA VAL A 204 22.30 -9.58 -12.07
C VAL A 204 21.44 -8.37 -11.70
N ILE A 205 21.99 -7.43 -10.92
CA ILE A 205 21.29 -6.18 -10.55
C ILE A 205 21.05 -5.31 -11.79
N MET A 206 22.05 -5.20 -12.68
CA MET A 206 21.89 -4.50 -13.97
C MET A 206 20.83 -5.18 -14.84
N LEU A 207 20.87 -6.50 -14.97
CA LEU A 207 19.89 -7.24 -15.77
C LEU A 207 18.47 -7.09 -15.22
N ALA A 208 18.31 -7.13 -13.89
CA ALA A 208 17.04 -6.89 -13.21
C ALA A 208 16.55 -5.45 -13.40
N GLY A 209 17.46 -4.46 -13.36
CA GLY A 209 17.15 -3.06 -13.64
C GLY A 209 16.71 -2.84 -15.09
N VAL A 210 17.38 -3.47 -16.06
CA VAL A 210 17.02 -3.44 -17.47
C VAL A 210 15.68 -4.13 -17.72
N LEU A 211 15.41 -5.27 -17.08
CA LEU A 211 14.12 -5.95 -17.13
C LEU A 211 13.00 -5.09 -16.54
N ALA A 212 13.23 -4.44 -15.40
CA ALA A 212 12.27 -3.52 -14.79
C ALA A 212 12.02 -2.27 -15.66
N ALA A 213 13.07 -1.72 -16.27
CA ALA A 213 12.96 -0.60 -17.20
C ALA A 213 12.24 -0.99 -18.49
N ALA A 214 12.53 -2.18 -19.05
CA ALA A 214 11.85 -2.72 -20.21
C ALA A 214 10.37 -2.99 -19.91
N TRP A 215 10.06 -3.56 -18.74
CA TRP A 215 8.68 -3.74 -18.27
C TRP A 215 7.97 -2.39 -18.13
N MET A 216 8.64 -1.39 -17.56
CA MET A 216 8.10 -0.04 -17.41
C MET A 216 7.91 0.69 -18.75
N LEU A 217 8.76 0.46 -19.75
CA LEU A 217 8.67 1.08 -21.08
C LEU A 217 7.65 0.37 -22.00
N PHE A 218 7.54 -0.97 -21.94
CA PHE A 218 6.63 -1.73 -22.81
C PHE A 218 5.21 -1.90 -22.22
N LEU A 219 5.01 -1.89 -20.90
CA LEU A 219 3.65 -1.93 -20.31
C LEU A 219 3.05 -0.52 -20.08
N ARG A 220 3.83 0.57 -20.14
CA ARG A 220 3.29 1.94 -20.07
C ARG A 220 2.43 2.37 -21.26
N PRO A 221 2.73 2.07 -22.54
CA PRO A 221 1.93 2.58 -23.66
C PRO A 221 0.53 1.94 -23.71
N VAL A 222 0.34 0.73 -23.19
CA VAL A 222 -0.96 0.02 -23.22
C VAL A 222 -2.04 0.73 -22.38
N ARG A 223 -1.65 1.46 -21.32
CA ARG A 223 -2.60 2.25 -20.51
C ARG A 223 -2.92 3.63 -21.07
N LEU A 224 -2.14 4.13 -22.03
CA LEU A 224 -2.42 5.40 -22.73
C LEU A 224 -3.32 5.20 -23.95
N GLU A 225 -3.32 4.01 -24.55
CA GLU A 225 -4.21 3.67 -25.67
C GLU A 225 -5.68 3.49 -25.27
N GLN A 226 -5.97 3.05 -24.04
CA GLN A 226 -7.36 2.91 -23.57
C GLN A 226 -8.12 4.24 -23.58
N LYS A 227 -7.47 5.36 -23.22
CA LYS A 227 -8.10 6.70 -23.26
C LYS A 227 -8.39 7.20 -24.69
N ASN A 228 -7.72 6.65 -25.69
CA ASN A 228 -7.97 6.99 -27.10
C ASN A 228 -9.04 6.10 -27.72
N ILE A 229 -9.15 4.85 -27.26
CA ILE A 229 -10.22 3.94 -27.66
C ILE A 229 -11.54 4.42 -27.07
N GLU A 230 -11.59 4.79 -25.78
CA GLU A 230 -12.80 5.35 -25.15
C GLU A 230 -13.29 6.62 -25.84
N ARG A 231 -12.39 7.54 -26.21
CA ARG A 231 -12.76 8.75 -26.98
C ARG A 231 -13.26 8.44 -28.39
N ARG A 232 -12.73 7.41 -29.04
CA ARG A 232 -13.20 6.98 -30.36
C ARG A 232 -14.56 6.29 -30.27
N VAL A 233 -14.79 5.46 -29.25
CA VAL A 233 -16.07 4.79 -29.02
C VAL A 233 -17.14 5.82 -28.65
N PHE A 234 -16.84 6.75 -27.74
CA PHE A 234 -17.75 7.84 -27.38
C PHE A 234 -18.08 8.73 -28.59
N TRP A 235 -17.09 9.05 -29.43
CA TRP A 235 -17.32 9.81 -30.67
C TRP A 235 -18.17 9.02 -31.69
N LEU A 236 -17.95 7.71 -31.84
CA LEU A 236 -18.75 6.85 -32.71
C LEU A 236 -20.20 6.71 -32.20
N GLU A 237 -20.39 6.61 -30.89
CA GLU A 237 -21.71 6.54 -30.26
C GLU A 237 -22.48 7.86 -30.39
N GLN A 238 -21.78 8.99 -30.26
CA GLN A 238 -22.33 10.32 -30.51
C GLN A 238 -22.67 10.54 -31.99
N GLN A 239 -21.88 9.97 -32.91
CA GLN A 239 -22.15 10.06 -34.34
C GLN A 239 -23.33 9.18 -34.77
N MET A 240 -23.48 8.01 -34.13
CA MET A 240 -24.60 7.09 -34.35
C MET A 240 -25.90 7.66 -33.79
N THR A 241 -25.89 8.27 -32.61
CA THR A 241 -27.07 8.94 -32.03
C THR A 241 -27.48 10.17 -32.83
N SER A 242 -26.54 10.98 -33.33
CA SER A 242 -26.84 12.12 -34.20
C SER A 242 -27.38 11.75 -35.60
N ARG A 243 -27.24 10.49 -36.03
CA ARG A 243 -27.83 9.96 -37.28
C ARG A 243 -29.06 9.07 -37.05
N ARG A 244 -29.37 8.72 -35.80
CA ARG A 244 -30.48 7.81 -35.46
C ARG A 244 -31.84 8.47 -35.51
N ASP A 245 -31.88 9.80 -35.43
CA ASP A 245 -33.11 10.57 -35.53
C ASP A 245 -33.25 11.14 -36.95
N SER A 246 -34.05 10.46 -37.77
CA SER A 246 -35.15 11.03 -38.58
C SER A 246 -35.30 10.56 -40.04
N ALA A 247 -34.32 9.89 -40.68
CA ALA A 247 -34.44 9.58 -42.11
C ALA A 247 -34.49 8.08 -42.48
N ASP A 248 -33.66 7.24 -41.87
CA ASP A 248 -33.44 5.89 -42.40
C ASP A 248 -34.43 4.82 -41.88
N ILE A 249 -35.03 5.03 -40.69
CA ILE A 249 -35.99 4.05 -40.12
C ILE A 249 -37.32 4.11 -40.87
N ALA A 250 -37.78 5.31 -41.25
CA ALA A 250 -38.99 5.48 -42.05
C ALA A 250 -38.82 4.91 -43.47
N ALA A 251 -37.64 5.09 -44.07
CA ALA A 251 -37.31 4.54 -45.39
C ALA A 251 -37.20 3.00 -45.36
N LEU A 252 -36.66 2.41 -44.28
CA LEU A 252 -36.61 0.95 -44.12
C LEU A 252 -37.99 0.34 -43.90
N GLN A 253 -38.89 1.05 -43.21
CA GLN A 253 -40.25 0.57 -42.98
C GLN A 253 -41.09 0.62 -44.26
N ASP A 254 -40.95 1.69 -45.07
CA ASP A 254 -41.63 1.81 -46.37
C ASP A 254 -41.10 0.80 -47.40
N ALA A 255 -39.78 0.55 -47.40
CA ALA A 255 -39.16 -0.48 -48.25
C ALA A 255 -39.61 -1.91 -47.86
N TYR A 256 -39.82 -2.19 -46.57
CA TYR A 256 -40.33 -3.48 -46.11
C TYR A 256 -41.79 -3.69 -46.48
N GLU A 257 -42.65 -2.66 -46.35
CA GLU A 257 -44.05 -2.73 -46.78
C GLU A 257 -44.20 -2.91 -48.30
N GLN A 258 -43.37 -2.26 -49.11
CA GLN A 258 -43.35 -2.48 -50.56
C GLN A 258 -42.93 -3.90 -50.93
N PHE A 259 -41.91 -4.45 -50.27
CA PHE A 259 -41.44 -5.80 -50.52
C PHE A 259 -42.51 -6.86 -50.21
N VAL A 260 -43.23 -6.69 -49.10
CA VAL A 260 -44.32 -7.60 -48.71
C VAL A 260 -45.49 -7.54 -49.71
N ARG A 261 -45.84 -6.36 -50.23
CA ARG A 261 -46.90 -6.22 -51.25
C ARG A 261 -46.54 -6.81 -52.62
N THR A 262 -45.25 -6.95 -52.93
CA THR A 262 -44.81 -7.60 -54.19
C THR A 262 -44.76 -9.13 -54.11
N LEU A 263 -45.01 -9.71 -52.93
CA LEU A 263 -45.01 -11.15 -52.69
C LEU A 263 -46.43 -11.76 -52.58
N GLU A 264 -47.48 -10.94 -52.66
CA GLU A 264 -48.88 -11.35 -52.91
C GLU A 264 -49.23 -11.22 -54.40
#